data_AF-A0A6J3CCR7-F1
#
_entry.id   AF-A0A6J3CCR7-F1
#
_cell.length_a   1.000
_cell.length_b   1.000
_cell.length_c   1.000
_cell.angle_alpha   90.00
_cell.angle_beta   90.00
_cell.angle_gamma   90.00
#
_symmetry.space_group_name_H-M   'P 1'
#
loop_
_entity.id
_entity.type
_entity.pdbx_description
1 polymer ?
#
loop_
_entity_poly.entity_id
_entity_poly.type
_entity_poly.pdbx_seq_one_letter_code
_entity_poly.pdbx_strand_id
1 'polypeptide(L)'
;MISWLIAAGVFGVLGCVQTATTGCKHCILLGKEEKAMFRAHSEACLPQSQVDPKLVDAMLNGELIDNQALKKHVYCVLLKCKVISKDGKLQKTAVTGKMSLRADGKNATKILENCAQYQGDIPEDVAWNLFRCGYEKKAVLFDYMPTEGVSRDIENNFE
;
A
#
# COMPACT_ATOMS: atom_id res chain seq x y z
N MET A 1 30.39 -72.71 1.89
CA MET A 1 30.76 -71.96 0.69
C MET A 1 30.27 -70.52 0.85
N ILE A 2 31.18 -69.56 0.72
CA ILE A 2 30.96 -68.11 0.44
C ILE A 2 30.27 -67.36 1.60
N SER A 3 30.99 -66.85 2.60
CA SER A 3 31.76 -65.58 2.61
C SER A 3 31.14 -64.43 1.82
N TRP A 4 30.75 -63.35 2.51
CA TRP A 4 31.20 -61.98 2.21
C TRP A 4 31.00 -61.05 3.41
N LEU A 5 32.09 -60.36 3.75
CA LEU A 5 32.22 -59.23 4.66
C LEU A 5 31.80 -57.94 3.94
N ILE A 6 30.96 -57.10 4.55
CA ILE A 6 30.86 -55.66 4.26
C ILE A 6 30.56 -55.00 5.62
N ALA A 7 31.58 -54.52 6.33
CA ALA A 7 32.21 -53.20 6.23
C ALA A 7 31.37 -52.08 6.88
N ALA A 8 31.97 -51.53 7.94
CA ALA A 8 31.53 -50.34 8.65
C ALA A 8 31.37 -49.14 7.71
N GLY A 9 30.38 -48.29 7.98
CA GLY A 9 30.19 -47.08 7.18
C GLY A 9 29.10 -46.16 7.71
N VAL A 10 29.53 -45.22 8.56
CA VAL A 10 29.00 -43.86 8.68
C VAL A 10 27.69 -43.68 9.44
N PHE A 11 27.85 -43.09 10.64
CA PHE A 11 26.89 -42.21 11.30
C PHE A 11 26.33 -41.19 10.30
N GLY A 12 25.14 -41.46 9.77
CA GLY A 12 24.32 -40.48 9.07
C GLY A 12 23.19 -40.05 9.99
N VAL A 13 23.38 -38.98 10.74
CA VAL A 13 22.30 -38.26 11.41
C VAL A 13 21.29 -37.89 10.33
N LEU A 14 20.15 -38.59 10.31
CA LEU A 14 18.95 -38.20 9.56
C LEU A 14 18.39 -36.94 10.25
N GLY A 15 19.09 -35.83 10.06
CA GLY A 15 18.52 -34.50 10.20
C GLY A 15 17.50 -34.36 9.08
N CYS A 16 16.22 -34.30 9.44
CA CYS A 16 15.20 -33.73 8.59
C CYS A 16 15.57 -32.27 8.30
N VAL A 17 16.41 -32.03 7.29
CA VAL A 17 16.54 -30.71 6.69
C VAL A 17 15.34 -30.54 5.75
N GLN A 18 14.21 -30.14 6.33
CA GLN A 18 13.14 -29.53 5.55
C GLN A 18 13.56 -28.09 5.24
N THR A 19 14.29 -27.90 4.13
CA THR A 19 14.39 -26.58 3.49
C THR A 19 13.71 -26.64 2.14
N ALA A 20 12.40 -26.40 2.13
CA ALA A 20 11.68 -25.91 0.98
C ALA A 20 10.42 -25.21 1.50
N THR A 21 10.59 -23.91 1.68
CA THR A 21 9.59 -22.84 1.80
C THR A 21 8.13 -23.29 1.86
N THR A 22 7.52 -23.08 3.03
CA THR A 22 6.09 -22.76 3.11
C THR A 22 5.86 -21.51 2.28
N GLY A 23 5.57 -21.71 0.99
CA GLY A 23 4.90 -20.73 0.15
C GLY A 23 3.61 -20.36 0.87
N CYS A 24 3.68 -19.22 1.55
CA CYS A 24 2.60 -18.58 2.25
C CYS A 24 1.40 -18.46 1.29
N LYS A 25 0.43 -19.38 1.43
CA LYS A 25 -0.81 -19.41 0.63
C LYS A 25 -1.72 -18.19 0.86
N HIS A 26 -1.28 -17.24 1.70
CA HIS A 26 -1.95 -15.97 2.02
C HIS A 26 -1.08 -14.73 1.76
N CYS A 27 0.09 -14.88 1.15
CA CYS A 27 0.99 -13.74 0.97
C CYS A 27 0.55 -12.89 -0.22
N ILE A 28 -0.12 -11.77 0.11
CA ILE A 28 -0.09 -10.48 -0.59
C ILE A 28 -0.06 -10.59 -2.13
N LEU A 29 -1.04 -11.29 -2.70
CA LEU A 29 -1.35 -11.18 -4.13
C LEU A 29 -2.17 -9.92 -4.42
N LEU A 30 -2.98 -9.48 -3.46
CA LEU A 30 -3.77 -8.24 -3.53
C LEU A 30 -2.89 -6.99 -3.68
N GLY A 31 -1.81 -6.88 -2.90
CA GLY A 31 -0.91 -5.73 -2.97
C GLY A 31 -0.19 -5.58 -4.32
N LYS A 32 0.05 -6.68 -5.06
CA LYS A 32 0.70 -6.61 -6.40
C LYS A 32 -0.26 -6.11 -7.47
N GLU A 33 -1.50 -6.58 -7.47
CA GLU A 33 -2.54 -6.15 -8.41
C GLU A 33 -2.93 -4.69 -8.15
N GLU A 34 -3.08 -4.31 -6.90
CA GLU A 34 -3.42 -2.94 -6.49
C GLU A 34 -2.32 -1.94 -6.83
N LYS A 35 -1.06 -2.35 -6.65
CA LYS A 35 0.11 -1.57 -7.08
C LYS A 35 0.13 -1.37 -8.60
N ALA A 36 -0.18 -2.41 -9.38
CA ALA A 36 -0.24 -2.30 -10.83
C ALA A 36 -1.37 -1.38 -11.29
N MET A 37 -2.54 -1.50 -10.68
CA MET A 37 -3.69 -0.63 -10.95
C MET A 37 -3.40 0.83 -10.61
N PHE A 38 -2.79 1.10 -9.46
CA PHE A 38 -2.38 2.46 -9.10
C PHE A 38 -1.37 3.02 -10.09
N ARG A 39 -0.34 2.25 -10.46
CA ARG A 39 0.66 2.68 -11.45
C ARG A 39 0.02 3.03 -12.80
N ALA A 40 -0.89 2.21 -13.29
CA ALA A 40 -1.60 2.49 -14.54
C ALA A 40 -2.42 3.79 -14.48
N HIS A 41 -3.10 4.05 -13.36
CA HIS A 41 -3.83 5.31 -13.16
C HIS A 41 -2.90 6.51 -12.98
N SER A 42 -1.79 6.34 -12.27
CA SER A 42 -0.72 7.31 -12.08
C SER A 42 -0.13 7.75 -13.42
N GLU A 43 0.28 6.80 -14.26
CA GLU A 43 0.80 7.07 -15.62
C GLU A 43 -0.22 7.86 -16.46
N ALA A 44 -1.50 7.47 -16.41
CA ALA A 44 -2.57 8.18 -17.11
C ALA A 44 -2.87 9.59 -16.55
N CYS A 45 -2.33 9.94 -15.39
CA CYS A 45 -2.52 11.23 -14.71
C CYS A 45 -1.32 12.17 -14.84
N LEU A 46 -0.14 11.68 -15.22
CA LEU A 46 1.04 12.52 -15.50
C LEU A 46 0.76 13.69 -16.46
N PRO A 47 0.15 13.49 -17.66
CA PRO A 47 -0.07 14.60 -18.59
C PRO A 47 -1.06 15.64 -18.08
N GLN A 48 -2.00 15.27 -17.21
CA GLN A 48 -3.01 16.18 -16.66
C GLN A 48 -2.49 16.99 -15.47
N SER A 49 -1.70 16.34 -14.63
CA SER A 49 -1.16 16.94 -13.41
C SER A 49 0.09 17.78 -13.66
N GLN A 50 0.85 17.49 -14.73
CA GLN A 50 2.15 18.09 -15.02
C GLN A 50 3.13 17.98 -13.84
N VAL A 51 2.95 16.95 -13.00
CA VAL A 51 3.83 16.69 -11.86
C VAL A 51 5.18 16.19 -12.34
N ASP A 52 6.25 16.61 -11.66
CA ASP A 52 7.57 16.01 -11.85
C ASP A 52 7.50 14.53 -11.43
N PRO A 53 7.85 13.56 -12.30
CA PRO A 53 7.88 12.14 -11.95
C PRO A 53 8.65 11.84 -10.66
N LYS A 54 9.69 12.63 -10.33
CA LYS A 54 10.45 12.48 -9.08
C LYS A 54 9.61 12.71 -7.83
N LEU A 55 8.64 13.63 -7.88
CA LEU A 55 7.72 13.87 -6.77
C LEU A 55 6.73 12.71 -6.60
N VAL A 56 6.35 12.05 -7.69
CA VAL A 56 5.51 10.84 -7.65
C VAL A 56 6.30 9.67 -7.07
N ASP A 57 7.55 9.51 -7.47
CA ASP A 57 8.45 8.48 -6.92
C ASP A 57 8.70 8.71 -5.42
N ALA A 58 8.97 9.95 -5.01
CA ALA A 58 9.11 10.33 -3.61
C ALA A 58 7.83 9.97 -2.80
N MET A 59 6.65 10.36 -3.30
CA MET A 59 5.36 10.00 -2.70
C MET A 59 5.18 8.48 -2.58
N LEU A 60 5.53 7.73 -3.63
CA LEU A 60 5.46 6.27 -3.65
C LEU A 60 6.43 5.61 -2.66
N ASN A 61 7.50 6.31 -2.26
CA ASN A 61 8.45 5.90 -1.23
C ASN A 61 8.08 6.41 0.18
N GLY A 62 6.97 7.16 0.30
CA GLY A 62 6.45 7.65 1.57
C GLY A 62 6.79 9.11 1.90
N GLU A 63 7.44 9.82 0.98
CA GLU A 63 7.76 11.24 1.13
C GLU A 63 6.61 12.11 0.60
N LEU A 64 5.72 12.54 1.49
CA LEU A 64 4.55 13.35 1.13
C LEU A 64 4.88 14.85 1.13
N ILE A 65 5.31 15.34 -0.03
CA ILE A 65 5.64 16.75 -0.24
C ILE A 65 4.38 17.53 -0.64
N ASP A 66 4.02 18.58 0.11
CA ASP A 66 2.89 19.45 -0.25
C ASP A 66 3.26 20.30 -1.48
N ASN A 67 2.83 19.84 -2.65
CA ASN A 67 3.08 20.48 -3.94
C ASN A 67 1.83 20.46 -4.81
N GLN A 68 1.48 21.59 -5.44
CA GLN A 68 0.23 21.71 -6.21
C GLN A 68 0.11 20.69 -7.36
N ALA A 69 1.19 20.42 -8.09
CA ALA A 69 1.17 19.45 -9.18
C ALA A 69 1.00 18.02 -8.64
N LEU A 70 1.59 17.73 -7.48
CA LEU A 70 1.39 16.45 -6.80
C LEU A 70 -0.04 16.29 -6.28
N LYS A 71 -0.66 17.34 -5.72
CA LYS A 71 -2.08 17.33 -5.33
C LYS A 71 -2.99 17.04 -6.52
N LYS A 72 -2.76 17.70 -7.65
CA LYS A 72 -3.46 17.43 -8.92
C LYS A 72 -3.30 15.98 -9.36
N HIS A 73 -2.09 15.44 -9.21
CA HIS A 73 -1.81 14.05 -9.54
C HIS A 73 -2.63 13.09 -8.67
N VAL A 74 -2.58 13.26 -7.34
CA VAL A 74 -3.35 12.45 -6.39
C VAL A 74 -4.85 12.56 -6.65
N TYR A 75 -5.36 13.78 -6.86
CA TYR A 75 -6.76 14.01 -7.23
C TYR A 75 -7.17 13.23 -8.48
N CYS A 76 -6.38 13.31 -9.56
CA CYS A 76 -6.64 12.58 -10.79
C CYS A 76 -6.66 11.06 -10.57
N VAL A 77 -5.71 10.53 -9.81
CA VAL A 77 -5.63 9.09 -9.54
C VAL A 77 -6.84 8.63 -8.71
N LEU A 78 -7.18 9.35 -7.63
CA LEU A 78 -8.33 9.01 -6.78
C LEU A 78 -9.66 9.10 -7.54
N LEU A 79 -9.80 10.03 -8.48
CA LEU A 79 -10.94 10.10 -9.38
C LEU A 79 -11.04 8.88 -10.31
N LYS A 80 -9.93 8.50 -10.96
CA LYS A 80 -9.89 7.31 -11.84
C LYS A 80 -10.18 6.03 -11.05
N CYS A 81 -9.67 5.97 -9.82
CA CYS A 81 -9.97 4.91 -8.87
C CYS A 81 -11.40 4.99 -8.32
N LYS A 82 -12.23 5.97 -8.68
CA LYS A 82 -13.60 6.18 -8.17
C LYS A 82 -13.67 6.18 -6.63
N VAL A 83 -12.60 6.64 -5.98
CA VAL A 83 -12.51 6.78 -4.52
C VAL A 83 -13.13 8.10 -4.10
N ILE A 84 -13.01 9.13 -4.94
CA ILE A 84 -13.57 10.46 -4.73
C ILE A 84 -14.51 10.89 -5.86
N SER A 85 -15.36 11.87 -5.58
CA SER A 85 -16.15 12.60 -6.57
C SER A 85 -15.38 13.82 -7.11
N LYS A 86 -15.96 14.51 -8.10
CA LYS A 86 -15.34 15.69 -8.76
C LYS A 86 -15.15 16.89 -7.83
N ASP A 87 -15.78 16.90 -6.67
CA ASP A 87 -15.59 17.89 -5.61
C ASP A 87 -14.52 17.47 -4.59
N GLY A 88 -13.81 16.35 -4.84
CA GLY A 88 -12.74 15.85 -3.98
C GLY A 88 -13.21 14.97 -2.82
N LYS A 89 -14.51 14.80 -2.63
CA LYS A 89 -15.06 14.08 -1.46
C LYS A 89 -15.07 12.57 -1.63
N LEU A 90 -14.91 11.84 -0.53
CA LEU A 90 -14.93 10.39 -0.49
C LEU A 90 -16.28 9.82 -0.99
N GLN A 91 -16.22 8.92 -1.99
CA GLN A 91 -17.36 8.12 -2.42
C GLN A 91 -17.51 6.88 -1.55
N LYS A 92 -18.04 7.06 -0.34
CA LYS A 92 -18.19 6.00 0.68
C LYS A 92 -18.74 4.69 0.12
N THR A 93 -19.85 4.73 -0.63
CA THR A 93 -20.46 3.51 -1.19
C THR A 93 -19.54 2.78 -2.17
N ALA A 94 -18.84 3.53 -3.03
CA ALA A 94 -17.91 2.95 -4.00
C ALA A 94 -16.68 2.34 -3.30
N VAL A 95 -16.14 3.03 -2.29
CA VAL A 95 -15.00 2.54 -1.50
C VAL A 95 -15.39 1.30 -0.70
N THR A 96 -16.52 1.32 0.02
CA THR A 96 -17.01 0.14 0.76
C THR A 96 -17.26 -1.05 -0.17
N GLY A 97 -17.81 -0.82 -1.36
CA GLY A 97 -18.01 -1.87 -2.36
C GLY A 97 -16.70 -2.51 -2.84
N LYS A 98 -15.62 -1.72 -2.98
CA LYS A 98 -14.28 -2.22 -3.35
C LYS A 98 -13.57 -2.90 -2.18
N MET A 99 -13.74 -2.36 -0.97
CA MET A 99 -13.09 -2.86 0.24
C MET A 99 -13.79 -4.11 0.80
N SER A 100 -15.04 -4.38 0.47
CA SER A 100 -15.78 -5.56 0.96
C SER A 100 -15.12 -6.90 0.60
N LEU A 101 -14.32 -6.91 -0.47
CA LEU A 101 -13.56 -8.08 -0.92
C LEU A 101 -12.24 -8.27 -0.15
N ARG A 102 -11.86 -7.33 0.71
CA ARG A 102 -10.61 -7.35 1.50
C ARG A 102 -10.88 -7.75 2.95
N ALA A 103 -9.96 -8.53 3.53
CA ALA A 103 -10.07 -9.02 4.91
C ALA A 103 -10.10 -7.87 5.95
N ASP A 104 -9.42 -6.77 5.65
CA ASP A 104 -9.26 -5.56 6.46
C ASP A 104 -10.05 -4.36 5.92
N GLY A 105 -10.86 -4.58 4.89
CA GLY A 105 -11.57 -3.52 4.19
C GLY A 105 -12.50 -2.68 5.07
N LYS A 106 -13.11 -3.28 6.10
CA LYS A 106 -13.93 -2.55 7.09
C LYS A 106 -13.12 -1.52 7.87
N ASN A 107 -11.89 -1.85 8.25
CA ASN A 107 -11.00 -0.92 8.96
C ASN A 107 -10.55 0.19 8.02
N ALA A 108 -10.17 -0.15 6.79
CA ALA A 108 -9.77 0.83 5.77
C ALA A 108 -10.90 1.83 5.45
N THR A 109 -12.13 1.35 5.26
CA THR A 109 -13.30 2.21 5.06
C THR A 109 -13.51 3.16 6.24
N LYS A 110 -13.46 2.65 7.48
CA LYS A 110 -13.67 3.49 8.66
C LYS A 110 -12.59 4.57 8.80
N ILE A 111 -11.34 4.25 8.50
CA ILE A 111 -10.25 5.24 8.50
C ILE A 111 -10.50 6.32 7.45
N LEU A 112 -10.82 5.94 6.21
CA LEU A 112 -11.09 6.90 5.13
C LEU A 112 -12.31 7.78 5.43
N GLU A 113 -13.36 7.23 6.04
CA GLU A 113 -14.51 8.00 6.49
C GLU A 113 -14.14 9.04 7.54
N ASN A 114 -13.31 8.67 8.53
CA ASN A 114 -12.79 9.63 9.51
C ASN A 114 -11.90 10.69 8.85
N CYS A 115 -11.15 10.34 7.80
CA CYS A 115 -10.32 11.27 7.05
C CYS A 115 -11.14 12.19 6.13
N ALA A 116 -12.36 11.83 5.76
CA ALA A 116 -13.22 12.64 4.90
C ALA A 116 -13.75 13.91 5.58
N GLN A 117 -13.51 14.08 6.89
CA GLN A 117 -13.82 15.32 7.61
C GLN A 117 -12.89 16.48 7.26
N TYR A 118 -11.69 16.20 6.73
CA TYR A 118 -10.72 17.23 6.36
C TYR A 118 -11.14 17.90 5.05
N GLN A 119 -11.22 19.22 5.09
CA GLN A 119 -11.60 20.05 3.94
C GLN A 119 -10.37 20.71 3.30
N GLY A 120 -10.60 21.42 2.20
CA GLY A 120 -9.59 22.19 1.48
C GLY A 120 -10.28 23.24 0.60
N ASP A 121 -9.51 24.22 0.11
CA ASP A 121 -10.05 25.36 -0.63
C ASP A 121 -10.54 24.96 -2.03
N ILE A 122 -9.89 23.95 -2.62
CA ILE A 122 -10.25 23.37 -3.92
C ILE A 122 -10.33 21.84 -3.85
N PRO A 123 -10.99 21.16 -4.82
CA PRO A 123 -11.12 19.70 -4.83
C PRO A 123 -9.80 18.93 -4.71
N GLU A 124 -8.73 19.50 -5.26
CA GLU A 124 -7.37 18.95 -5.21
C GLU A 124 -6.83 18.92 -3.76
N ASP A 125 -7.11 19.94 -2.96
CA ASP A 125 -6.72 20.00 -1.54
C ASP A 125 -7.55 19.03 -0.70
N VAL A 126 -8.86 18.92 -0.96
CA VAL A 126 -9.73 17.95 -0.28
C VAL A 126 -9.22 16.53 -0.51
N ALA A 127 -8.92 16.19 -1.77
CA ALA A 127 -8.38 14.89 -2.15
C ALA A 127 -7.00 14.62 -1.54
N TRP A 128 -6.12 15.63 -1.52
CA TRP A 128 -4.81 15.53 -0.88
C TRP A 128 -4.92 15.29 0.62
N ASN A 129 -5.79 16.02 1.32
CA ASN A 129 -5.97 15.87 2.77
C ASN A 129 -6.56 14.50 3.13
N LEU A 130 -7.51 14.00 2.34
CA LEU A 130 -8.02 12.63 2.46
C LEU A 130 -6.89 11.60 2.26
N PHE A 131 -6.08 11.76 1.22
CA PHE A 131 -4.96 10.88 0.91
C PHE A 131 -3.92 10.85 2.03
N ARG A 132 -3.42 12.02 2.48
CA ARG A 132 -2.44 12.10 3.57
C ARG A 132 -2.95 11.46 4.85
N CYS A 133 -4.17 11.80 5.27
CA CYS A 133 -4.74 11.20 6.48
C CYS A 133 -4.90 9.68 6.35
N GLY A 134 -5.34 9.19 5.20
CA GLY A 134 -5.44 7.76 4.95
C GLY A 134 -4.08 7.08 4.98
N TYR A 135 -3.05 7.69 4.40
CA TYR A 135 -1.68 7.20 4.41
C TYR A 135 -1.09 7.18 5.83
N GLU A 136 -1.17 8.29 6.57
CA GLU A 136 -0.69 8.40 7.96
C GLU A 136 -1.34 7.37 8.90
N LYS A 137 -2.63 7.13 8.70
CA LYS A 137 -3.40 6.15 9.48
C LYS A 137 -3.28 4.72 8.95
N LYS A 138 -2.38 4.48 7.97
CA LYS A 138 -2.14 3.18 7.35
C LYS A 138 -3.43 2.53 6.85
N ALA A 139 -4.31 3.32 6.24
CA ALA A 139 -5.45 2.78 5.52
C ALA A 139 -4.93 1.89 4.40
N VAL A 140 -5.37 0.63 4.41
CA VAL A 140 -5.02 -0.48 3.50
C VAL A 140 -5.10 -0.10 2.01
N LEU A 141 -5.76 1.01 1.67
CA LEU A 141 -5.72 1.58 0.32
C LEU A 141 -4.29 1.85 -0.19
N PHE A 142 -3.30 1.96 0.71
CA PHE A 142 -1.91 2.33 0.42
C PHE A 142 -0.87 1.30 0.85
N ASP A 143 -1.26 0.06 1.15
CA ASP A 143 -0.33 -0.99 1.64
C ASP A 143 0.85 -1.31 0.69
N TYR A 144 0.81 -0.86 -0.56
CA TYR A 144 1.93 -0.99 -1.50
C TYR A 144 2.94 0.17 -1.46
N MET A 145 2.65 1.26 -0.73
CA MET A 145 3.58 2.34 -0.43
C MET A 145 4.29 2.03 0.91
N PRO A 146 5.63 2.13 1.00
CA PRO A 146 6.33 1.95 2.27
C PRO A 146 5.82 2.95 3.30
N THR A 147 5.56 2.52 4.53
CA THR A 147 5.22 3.42 5.66
C THR A 147 6.44 3.79 6.51
N GLU A 148 7.63 3.34 6.10
CA GLU A 148 8.88 3.42 6.88
C GLU A 148 9.43 4.85 7.05
N GLY A 149 8.82 5.86 6.42
CA GLY A 149 9.19 7.28 6.57
C GLY A 149 8.48 8.04 7.70
N VAL A 150 7.39 7.50 8.28
CA VAL A 150 6.60 8.23 9.32
C VAL A 150 6.92 7.77 10.74
N SER A 151 7.73 6.72 10.91
CA SER A 151 7.91 6.04 12.21
C SER A 151 9.23 6.36 12.95
N ARG A 152 9.95 7.44 12.62
CA ARG A 152 11.25 7.72 13.27
C ARG A 152 11.32 8.90 14.24
N ASP A 153 10.27 9.70 14.41
CA ASP A 153 10.35 10.89 15.28
C ASP A 153 9.37 10.90 16.48
N ILE A 154 8.56 9.86 16.70
CA ILE A 154 7.64 9.78 17.85
C ILE A 154 7.98 8.59 18.75
N GLU A 155 9.26 8.40 19.10
CA GLU A 155 9.62 7.45 20.17
C GLU A 155 10.84 7.91 20.97
N ASN A 156 11.00 9.22 21.17
CA ASN A 156 12.06 9.77 22.03
C ASN A 156 11.60 10.87 22.99
N ASN A 157 10.31 11.01 23.30
CA ASN A 157 9.86 11.90 24.38
C ASN A 157 8.57 11.40 25.04
N PHE A 158 8.67 10.28 25.75
CA PHE A 158 7.82 10.08 26.92
C PHE A 158 8.67 9.41 28.00
N GLU A 159 9.13 10.24 28.93
CA GLU A 159 9.67 9.86 30.24
C GLU A 159 8.63 9.11 31.08
#